data_AF-A0AAV3ZLZ9-F1
#
_entry.id   AF-A0AAV3ZLZ9-F1
#
_cell.length_a   1.000
_cell.length_b   1.000
_cell.length_c   1.000
_cell.angle_alpha   90.00
_cell.angle_beta   90.00
_cell.angle_gamma   90.00
#
_symmetry.space_group_name_H-M   'P 1'
#
loop_
_entity.id
_entity.type
_entity.pdbx_description
1 polymer ?
#
loop_
_entity_poly.entity_id
_entity_poly.type
_entity_poly.pdbx_seq_one_letter_code
_entity_poly.pdbx_strand_id
1 'polypeptide(L)'
;MASQKSITFQNEPIGNKHVSKVPGIGKTLGDELAKARIDKAYKVLAQFLMRDKAEAKFKDWLQKTCKANEEQQRDCFNAMRDWCTQHGL
;
A
#
# COMPACT_ATOMS: atom_id res chain seq x y z
N MET A 1 2.36 -9.17 -16.09
CA MET A 1 1.85 -7.94 -16.74
C MET A 1 1.35 -7.01 -15.64
N ALA A 2 1.96 -5.85 -15.46
CA ALA A 2 1.53 -4.87 -14.45
C ALA A 2 0.26 -4.15 -14.95
N SER A 3 -0.73 -3.97 -14.07
CA SER A 3 -1.96 -3.21 -14.40
C SER A 3 -1.62 -1.74 -14.67
N GLN A 4 -2.40 -1.06 -15.53
CA GLN A 4 -2.26 0.38 -15.82
C GLN A 4 -2.17 1.23 -14.53
N LYS A 5 -2.87 0.82 -13.47
CA LYS A 5 -2.82 1.46 -12.14
C LYS A 5 -1.45 1.40 -11.48
N SER A 6 -0.72 0.30 -11.66
CA SER A 6 0.64 0.14 -11.13
C SER A 6 1.61 1.11 -11.79
N ILE A 7 1.49 1.33 -13.10
CA ILE A 7 2.35 2.25 -13.86
C ILE A 7 2.12 3.72 -13.44
N THR A 8 0.87 4.12 -13.21
CA THR A 8 0.55 5.47 -12.74
C THR A 8 0.97 5.70 -11.28
N PHE A 9 0.99 4.65 -10.46
CA PHE A 9 1.48 4.72 -9.09
C PHE A 9 3.01 4.92 -9.03
N GLN A 10 3.74 4.38 -10.01
CA GLN A 10 5.20 4.42 -10.10
C GLN A 10 5.78 5.76 -10.58
N ASN A 11 5.05 6.53 -11.41
CA ASN A 11 5.58 7.73 -12.07
C ASN A 11 5.21 9.08 -11.40
N GLU A 12 4.42 9.09 -10.33
CA GLU A 12 4.11 10.31 -9.58
C GLU A 12 4.58 10.15 -8.12
N PRO A 13 4.98 11.23 -7.43
CA PRO A 13 5.29 11.15 -6.01
C PRO A 13 4.09 10.54 -5.30
N ILE A 14 4.33 9.45 -4.57
CA ILE A 14 3.36 8.63 -3.83
C ILE A 14 2.48 9.46 -2.86
N GLY A 15 2.85 10.72 -2.65
CA GLY A 15 2.59 11.57 -1.49
C GLY A 15 1.20 12.15 -1.31
N ASN A 16 0.35 12.28 -2.34
CA ASN A 16 -0.97 12.91 -2.12
C ASN A 16 -2.16 12.12 -2.63
N LYS A 17 -1.91 10.96 -3.25
CA LYS A 17 -2.98 10.07 -3.70
C LYS A 17 -3.70 9.48 -2.49
N HIS A 18 -5.03 9.38 -2.62
CA HIS A 18 -5.85 8.67 -1.64
C HIS A 18 -5.38 7.21 -1.53
N VAL A 19 -5.44 6.66 -0.32
CA VAL A 19 -4.97 5.30 -0.03
C VAL A 19 -5.65 4.22 -0.88
N SER A 20 -6.90 4.45 -1.30
CA SER A 20 -7.66 3.56 -2.19
C SER A 20 -7.14 3.50 -3.63
N LYS A 21 -6.07 4.23 -3.96
CA LYS A 21 -5.38 4.17 -5.26
C LYS A 21 -4.19 3.22 -5.23
N VAL A 22 -3.79 2.74 -4.05
CA VAL A 22 -2.74 1.73 -3.90
C VAL A 22 -3.26 0.38 -4.43
N PRO A 23 -2.51 -0.34 -5.27
CA PRO A 23 -2.87 -1.69 -5.67
C PRO A 23 -3.16 -2.59 -4.46
N GLY A 24 -4.18 -3.43 -4.54
CA GLY A 24 -4.65 -4.22 -3.40
C GLY A 24 -5.53 -3.47 -2.40
N ILE A 25 -5.57 -2.13 -2.41
CA ILE A 25 -6.44 -1.32 -1.54
C ILE A 25 -7.61 -0.74 -2.34
N GLY A 26 -8.74 -1.44 -2.31
CA GLY A 26 -10.00 -0.94 -2.87
C GLY A 26 -10.66 0.15 -2.01
N LYS A 27 -11.85 0.61 -2.41
CA LYS A 27 -12.62 1.64 -1.67
C LYS A 27 -12.89 1.21 -0.23
N THR A 28 -13.39 0.00 -0.01
CA THR A 28 -13.72 -0.52 1.34
C THR A 28 -12.51 -0.55 2.26
N LEU A 29 -11.39 -1.11 1.81
CA LEU A 29 -10.14 -1.14 2.59
C LEU A 29 -9.59 0.28 2.82
N GLY A 30 -9.72 1.14 1.82
CA GLY A 30 -9.31 2.54 1.92
C GLY A 30 -10.13 3.32 2.95
N ASP A 31 -11.43 3.07 3.03
CA ASP A 31 -12.32 3.69 4.01
C ASP A 31 -11.96 3.20 5.44
N GLU A 32 -11.63 1.92 5.63
CA GLU A 32 -11.12 1.39 6.91
C GLU A 32 -9.76 1.99 7.30
N LEU A 33 -8.83 2.11 6.35
CA LEU A 33 -7.54 2.79 6.57
C LEU A 33 -7.73 4.27 6.90
N ALA A 34 -8.68 4.96 6.25
CA ALA A 34 -8.99 6.34 6.53
C ALA A 34 -9.55 6.54 7.95
N LYS A 35 -10.37 5.60 8.47
CA LYS A 35 -10.80 5.59 9.88
C LYS A 35 -9.61 5.48 10.83
N ALA A 36 -8.58 4.73 10.45
CA ALA A 36 -7.31 4.65 11.16
C ALA A 36 -6.36 5.85 10.93
N ARG A 37 -6.84 6.95 10.33
CA ARG A 37 -6.06 8.15 9.94
C ARG A 37 -4.98 7.90 8.87
N ILE A 38 -5.13 6.82 8.09
CA ILE A 38 -4.25 6.41 6.98
C ILE A 38 -4.99 6.64 5.66
N ASP A 39 -5.34 7.89 5.38
CA ASP A 39 -6.11 8.32 4.22
C ASP A 39 -5.28 8.53 2.94
N LYS A 40 -3.94 8.47 3.06
CA LYS A 40 -2.99 8.76 1.98
C LYS A 40 -2.01 7.62 1.75
N ALA A 41 -1.60 7.42 0.50
CA ALA A 41 -0.69 6.33 0.12
C ALA A 41 0.68 6.40 0.82
N TYR A 42 1.25 7.59 1.03
CA TYR A 42 2.51 7.73 1.79
C TYR A 42 2.42 7.24 3.24
N LYS A 43 1.23 7.27 3.85
CA LYS A 43 1.06 6.76 5.22
C LYS A 43 1.14 5.23 5.24
N VAL A 44 0.68 4.56 4.18
CA VAL A 44 0.87 3.10 4.01
C VAL A 44 2.34 2.79 3.74
N LEU A 45 3.01 3.60 2.90
CA LEU A 45 4.45 3.46 2.68
C LEU A 45 5.24 3.64 3.98
N ALA A 46 4.90 4.62 4.82
CA ALA A 46 5.54 4.80 6.12
C ALA A 46 5.38 3.55 6.99
N GLN A 47 4.20 2.93 7.02
CA GLN A 47 3.95 1.67 7.74
C GLN A 47 4.74 0.49 7.17
N PHE A 48 4.94 0.46 5.85
CA PHE A 48 5.80 -0.52 5.18
C PHE A 48 7.26 -0.38 5.59
N LEU A 49 7.79 0.85 5.58
CA LEU A 49 9.18 1.16 5.95
C LEU A 49 9.45 0.95 7.44
N MET A 50 8.53 1.35 8.33
CA MET A 50 8.63 1.10 9.78
C MET A 50 8.63 -0.39 10.15
N ARG A 51 8.29 -1.27 9.20
CA ARG A 51 8.29 -2.72 9.37
C ARG A 51 9.48 -3.39 8.70
N ASP A 52 10.53 -2.62 8.40
CA ASP A 52 11.74 -3.07 7.71
C ASP A 52 11.44 -3.76 6.37
N LYS A 53 10.32 -3.37 5.72
CA LYS A 53 9.82 -4.00 4.49
C LYS A 53 9.54 -5.51 4.65
N ALA A 54 9.37 -6.00 5.87
CA ALA A 54 9.14 -7.41 6.15
C ALA A 54 7.72 -7.82 5.73
N GLU A 55 7.62 -8.72 4.76
CA GLU A 55 6.35 -9.14 4.14
C GLU A 55 5.34 -9.63 5.18
N ALA A 56 5.72 -10.59 6.02
CA ALA A 56 4.83 -11.15 7.03
C ALA A 56 4.29 -10.08 8.01
N LYS A 57 5.18 -9.18 8.48
CA LYS A 57 4.79 -8.11 9.41
C LYS A 57 3.85 -7.09 8.75
N PHE A 58 4.10 -6.75 7.50
CA PHE A 58 3.26 -5.81 6.76
C PHE A 58 1.88 -6.39 6.44
N LYS A 59 1.84 -7.66 6.01
CA LYS A 59 0.59 -8.37 5.72
C LYS A 59 -0.28 -8.53 6.97
N ASP A 60 0.32 -8.93 8.10
CA ASP A 60 -0.37 -9.02 9.40
C ASP A 60 -0.94 -7.66 9.83
N TRP A 61 -0.15 -6.59 9.69
CA TRP A 61 -0.63 -5.24 9.97
C TRP A 61 -1.81 -4.82 9.08
N LEU A 62 -1.73 -5.10 7.78
CA LEU A 62 -2.78 -4.74 6.83
C LEU A 62 -4.08 -5.51 7.11
N GLN A 63 -3.97 -6.79 7.46
CA GLN A 63 -5.09 -7.60 7.92
C GLN A 63 -5.72 -7.02 9.20
N LYS A 64 -4.92 -6.69 10.20
CA LYS A 64 -5.41 -6.15 11.49
C LYS A 64 -6.04 -4.76 11.34
N THR A 65 -5.54 -3.95 10.40
CA THR A 65 -5.96 -2.55 10.27
C THR A 65 -7.19 -2.41 9.37
N CYS A 66 -7.28 -3.13 8.26
CA CYS A 66 -8.38 -2.98 7.30
C CYS A 66 -9.03 -4.31 6.87
N LYS A 67 -8.68 -5.44 7.49
CA LYS A 67 -9.22 -6.77 7.17
C LYS A 67 -8.95 -7.20 5.73
N ALA A 68 -7.82 -6.76 5.17
CA ALA A 68 -7.40 -7.18 3.84
C ALA A 68 -7.20 -8.70 3.78
N ASN A 69 -7.64 -9.33 2.69
CA ASN A 69 -7.40 -10.74 2.40
C ASN A 69 -5.99 -10.97 1.83
N GLU A 70 -5.58 -12.22 1.62
CA GLU A 70 -4.23 -12.57 1.17
C GLU A 70 -3.86 -11.97 -0.19
N GLU A 71 -4.80 -11.91 -1.13
CA GLU A 71 -4.58 -11.34 -2.46
C GLU A 71 -4.34 -9.83 -2.37
N GLN A 72 -5.20 -9.10 -1.65
CA GLN A 72 -5.09 -7.67 -1.39
C GLN A 72 -3.78 -7.33 -0.67
N GLN A 73 -3.42 -8.14 0.31
CA GLN A 73 -2.16 -8.04 1.04
C GLN A 73 -0.95 -8.20 0.13
N ARG A 74 -0.93 -9.24 -0.72
CA ARG A 74 0.14 -9.49 -1.69
C ARG A 74 0.28 -8.33 -2.68
N ASP A 75 -0.82 -7.86 -3.23
CA ASP A 75 -0.81 -6.80 -4.23
C ASP A 75 -0.34 -5.46 -3.65
N CYS A 76 -0.79 -5.13 -2.42
CA CYS A 76 -0.35 -3.94 -1.71
C CYS A 76 1.15 -4.02 -1.36
N PHE A 77 1.61 -5.17 -0.86
CA PHE A 77 3.02 -5.40 -0.53
C PHE A 77 3.91 -5.25 -1.76
N ASN A 78 3.57 -5.91 -2.87
CA ASN A 78 4.32 -5.82 -4.11
C ASN A 78 4.37 -4.39 -4.63
N ALA A 79 3.25 -3.66 -4.60
CA ALA A 79 3.22 -2.26 -5.03
C ALA A 79 4.15 -1.36 -4.19
N MET A 80 4.17 -1.54 -2.87
CA MET A 80 5.05 -0.78 -1.98
C MET A 80 6.53 -1.14 -2.17
N ARG A 81 6.83 -2.43 -2.31
CA ARG A 81 8.19 -2.93 -2.58
C ARG A 81 8.71 -2.39 -3.91
N ASP A 82 7.94 -2.54 -4.98
CA ASP A 82 8.32 -2.13 -6.33
C ASP A 82 8.53 -0.61 -6.38
N TRP A 83 7.70 0.17 -5.66
CA TRP A 83 7.89 1.61 -5.54
C TRP A 83 9.20 1.96 -4.80
N CYS A 84 9.51 1.28 -3.69
CA CYS A 84 10.77 1.49 -2.96
C CYS A 84 11.99 1.16 -3.84
N THR A 85 11.96 0.02 -4.55
CA THR A 85 13.03 -0.39 -5.46
C THR A 85 13.29 0.64 -6.56
N GLN A 86 12.24 1.26 -7.11
CA GLN A 86 12.38 2.28 -8.15
C GLN A 86 12.93 3.62 -7.64
N HIS A 87 12.66 3.96 -6.39
CA HIS A 87 13.05 5.24 -5.79
C HIS A 87 14.30 5.14 -4.90
N GLY A 88 14.97 3.98 -4.89
CA GLY A 88 16.21 3.76 -4.13
C GLY A 88 16.02 3.75 -2.61
N LEU A 89 14.81 3.39 -2.14
CA LEU A 89 14.47 3.30 -0.72
C LEU A 89 14.61 1.88 -0.18
#